data_AF-A0A7R7AYK4-F1
#
_entry.id   AF-A0A7R7AYK4-F1
#
_cell.length_a   1.000
_cell.length_b   1.000
_cell.length_c   1.000
_cell.angle_alpha   90.00
_cell.angle_beta   90.00
_cell.angle_gamma   90.00
#
_symmetry.space_group_name_H-M   'P 1'
#
loop_
_entity.id
_entity.type
_entity.pdbx_description
1 polymer ?
#
loop_
_entity_poly.entity_id
_entity_poly.type
_entity_poly.pdbx_seq_one_letter_code
_entity_poly.pdbx_strand_id
1 'polypeptide(L)' 'MNAAGDKVEMSDDKTEVTHADGTKEEIENGRLEVKDATGRTIVERPATAEDIARLQAL' A
#
# COMPACT_ATOMS: atom_id res chain seq x y z
N MET A 1 -16.32 2.79 -6.95
CA MET A 1 -15.29 3.85 -6.84
C MET A 1 -13.95 3.16 -7.01
N ASN A 2 -13.35 3.19 -8.20
CA ASN A 2 -11.99 2.71 -8.41
C ASN A 2 -11.11 3.93 -8.21
N ALA A 3 -10.22 3.92 -7.22
CA ALA A 3 -9.27 5.02 -7.06
C ALA A 3 -8.39 5.07 -8.32
N ALA A 4 -8.34 6.27 -8.91
CA ALA A 4 -8.22 6.48 -10.35
C ALA A 4 -6.77 6.70 -10.81
N GLY A 5 -5.82 5.93 -10.30
CA GLY A 5 -4.40 6.09 -10.67
C GLY A 5 -3.42 5.32 -9.80
N ASP A 6 -3.86 4.30 -9.08
CA ASP A 6 -3.02 3.54 -8.19
C ASP A 6 -2.24 2.51 -8.99
N LYS A 7 -0.90 2.58 -8.92
CA LYS A 7 -0.02 1.57 -9.49
C LYS A 7 0.30 0.56 -8.39
N VAL A 8 -0.10 -0.69 -8.60
CA VAL A 8 0.20 -1.77 -7.66
C VAL A 8 1.38 -2.59 -8.19
N GLU A 9 2.36 -2.78 -7.34
CA GLU A 9 3.54 -3.62 -7.58
C GLU A 9 3.57 -4.71 -6.50
N MET A 10 3.25 -5.94 -6.91
CA MET A 10 3.35 -7.12 -6.06
C MET A 10 4.68 -7.82 -6.33
N SER A 11 5.47 -8.00 -5.28
CA SER A 11 6.67 -8.86 -5.26
C SER A 11 6.41 -10.06 -4.34
N ASP A 12 7.22 -11.13 -4.43
CA ASP A 12 6.97 -12.39 -3.72
C ASP A 12 6.76 -12.27 -2.20
N ASP A 13 7.30 -11.24 -1.55
CA ASP A 13 7.19 -11.02 -0.08
C ASP A 13 6.59 -9.66 0.31
N LYS A 14 6.36 -8.78 -0.67
CA LYS A 14 5.97 -7.38 -0.41
C LYS A 14 4.93 -6.92 -1.43
N THR A 15 3.90 -6.24 -0.95
CA THR A 15 2.96 -5.52 -1.83
C THR A 15 3.13 -4.03 -1.66
N GLU A 16 3.43 -3.30 -2.74
CA GLU A 16 3.52 -1.84 -2.76
C GLU A 16 2.44 -1.26 -3.66
N VAL A 17 1.75 -0.22 -3.20
CA VAL A 17 0.85 0.61 -3.99
C VAL A 17 1.41 2.00 -4.03
N THR A 18 1.53 2.57 -5.22
CA THR A 18 1.86 3.98 -5.40
C THR A 18 0.63 4.70 -5.92
N HIS A 19 0.15 5.67 -5.15
CA HIS A 19 -0.97 6.52 -5.54
C HIS A 19 -0.50 7.67 -6.44
N ALA A 20 -1.42 8.22 -7.24
CA ALA A 20 -1.14 9.35 -8.13
C ALA A 20 -0.76 10.65 -7.38
N ASP A 21 -1.13 10.78 -6.11
CA ASP A 21 -0.74 11.90 -5.24
C ASP A 21 0.69 11.78 -4.68
N GLY A 22 1.37 10.67 -4.96
CA GLY A 22 2.74 10.40 -4.53
C GLY A 22 2.85 9.64 -3.20
N THR A 23 1.73 9.43 -2.49
CA THR A 23 1.69 8.53 -1.34
C THR A 23 1.93 7.09 -1.77
N LYS A 24 2.59 6.32 -0.91
CA LYS A 24 2.85 4.89 -1.10
C LYS A 24 2.30 4.08 0.07
N GLU A 25 1.62 2.97 -0.22
CA GLU A 25 1.22 1.97 0.77
C GLU A 25 2.07 0.71 0.56
N GLU A 26 2.68 0.18 1.62
CA GLU A 26 3.49 -1.02 1.58
C GLU A 26 2.97 -2.01 2.63
N ILE A 27 2.74 -3.26 2.24
CA ILE A 27 2.51 -4.37 3.18
C ILE A 27 3.73 -5.26 3.21
N GLU A 28 4.35 -5.36 4.38
CA GLU A 28 5.48 -6.23 4.67
C GLU A 28 5.33 -6.81 6.08
N ASN A 29 5.64 -8.10 6.28
CA ASN A 29 5.52 -8.78 7.58
C ASN A 29 4.12 -8.63 8.24
N GLY A 30 3.05 -8.49 7.45
CA GLY A 30 1.69 -8.29 7.95
C GLY A 30 1.44 -6.90 8.55
N ARG A 31 2.27 -5.90 8.24
CA ARG A 31 2.07 -4.50 8.61
C ARG A 31 1.87 -3.66 7.37
N LEU A 32 0.92 -2.73 7.45
CA LEU A 32 0.72 -1.67 6.47
C LEU A 32 1.52 -0.45 6.91
N GLU A 33 2.49 -0.06 6.09
CA GLU A 33 3.12 1.24 6.13
C GLU A 33 2.56 2.13 5.03
N VAL A 34 2.24 3.38 5.37
CA VAL A 34 1.87 4.40 4.40
C VAL A 34 2.89 5.52 4.48
N LYS A 35 3.58 5.77 3.38
CA LYS A 35 4.60 6.81 3.24
C LYS A 35 4.05 7.94 2.39
N ASP A 36 4.19 9.17 2.86
CA ASP A 36 3.83 10.35 2.06
C ASP A 36 4.83 10.56 0.90
N ALA A 37 4.52 11.45 -0.04
CA ALA A 37 5.35 11.72 -1.22
C ALA A 37 6.81 12.16 -0.93
N THR A 38 7.09 12.60 0.31
CA THR A 38 8.44 12.93 0.80
C THR A 38 9.17 11.74 1.41
N GLY A 39 8.54 10.56 1.45
CA GLY A 39 9.10 9.30 1.96
C GLY A 39 8.96 9.10 3.48
N ARG A 40 8.19 9.94 4.19
CA ARG A 40 7.96 9.77 5.63
C ARG A 40 6.78 8.83 5.87
N THR A 41 6.95 7.87 6.77
CA THR A 41 5.85 7.01 7.21
C THR A 41 4.86 7.84 8.05
N ILE A 42 3.66 8.02 7.49
CA ILE A 42 2.55 8.75 8.14
C ILE A 42 1.56 7.81 8.82
N VAL A 43 1.51 6.54 8.41
CA VAL A 43 0.70 5.49 9.02
C VAL A 43 1.53 4.23 9.13
N GLU A 44 1.56 3.62 10.30
CA GLU A 44 2.07 2.27 10.52
C GLU A 44 1.04 1.52 11.36
N ARG A 45 0.43 0.48 10.79
CA ARG A 45 -0.57 -0.34 11.49
C ARG A 45 -0.48 -1.80 11.06
N PRO A 46 -0.94 -2.76 11.88
CA PRO A 46 -1.12 -4.13 11.40
C PRO A 46 -2.03 -4.12 10.16
N ALA A 47 -1.58 -4.79 9.10
CA ALA A 47 -2.37 -5.00 7.90
C ALA A 47 -3.56 -5.88 8.27
N THR A 48 -4.77 -5.45 7.92
CA THR A 48 -5.94 -6.29 8.09
C THR A 48 -6.06 -7.26 6.92
N ALA A 49 -6.80 -8.35 7.10
CA ALA A 49 -7.08 -9.28 6.01
C ALA A 49 -7.80 -8.57 4.83
N GLU A 50 -8.60 -7.54 5.12
CA GLU A 50 -9.24 -6.70 4.10
C GLU A 50 -8.24 -5.84 3.34
N ASP A 51 -7.23 -5.29 4.02
CA ASP A 51 -6.14 -4.54 3.34
C ASP A 51 -5.37 -5.46 2.38
N ILE A 52 -5.00 -6.66 2.84
CA ILE A 52 -4.29 -7.63 2.00
C ILE A 52 -5.15 -8.05 0.80
N ALA A 53 -6.42 -8.38 1.03
CA ALA A 53 -7.34 -8.75 -0.04
C ALA A 53 -7.56 -7.61 -1.04
N ARG A 54 -7.66 -6.36 -0.56
CA ARG A 54 -7.77 -5.17 -1.40
C ARG A 54 -6.51 -5.01 -2.26
N LEU A 55 -5.33 -5.17 -1.67
CA LEU A 55 -4.06 -5.04 -2.39
C LEU A 55 -3.87 -6.16 -3.42
N GLN A 56 -4.27 -7.39 -3.11
CA GLN A 56 -4.22 -8.52 -4.04
C GLN A 56 -5.24 -8.42 -5.18
N ALA A 57 -6.30 -7.61 -5.02
CA ALA A 57 -7.37 -7.46 -6.00
C ALA A 57 -7.24 -6.23 -6.92
N LEU A 58 -6.21 -5.40 -6.71
CA LEU A 58 -5.91 -4.21 -7.52
C LEU A 58 -5.17 -4.56 -8.82
#